data_AF-A0A662GMQ3-F1
#
_entry.id   AF-A0A662GMQ3-F1
#
_cell.length_a   1.000
_cell.length_b   1.000
_cell.length_c   1.000
_cell.angle_alpha   90.00
_cell.angle_beta   90.00
_cell.angle_gamma   90.00
#
_symmetry.space_group_name_H-M   'P 1'
#
loop_
_entity.id
_entity.type
_entity.pdbx_description
1 polymer ?
#
loop_
_entity_poly.entity_id
_entity_poly.type
_entity_poly.pdbx_seq_one_letter_code
_entity_poly.pdbx_strand_id
1 'polypeptide(L)' 'MELDEYYELRGWDKTTGRPMKAKLEEFGLADVAETLIKLGLIQ' A
#
# COMPACT_ATOMS: atom_id res chain seq x y z
N MET A 1 6.99 -18.85 6.66
CA MET A 1 6.46 -17.51 6.92
C MET A 1 5.23 -17.33 6.07
N GLU A 2 4.15 -16.89 6.68
CA GLU A 2 2.87 -16.65 6.00
C GLU A 2 2.93 -15.28 5.30
N LEU A 3 2.28 -15.14 4.14
CA LEU A 3 2.28 -13.87 3.39
C LEU A 3 1.63 -12.74 4.18
N ASP A 4 0.70 -13.07 5.06
CA ASP A 4 -0.04 -12.10 5.89
C ASP A 4 0.88 -11.35 6.85
N GLU A 5 1.78 -12.07 7.53
CA GLU A 5 2.79 -11.46 8.40
C GLU A 5 3.73 -10.54 7.60
N TYR A 6 4.09 -10.95 6.38
CA TYR A 6 4.94 -10.15 5.51
C TYR A 6 4.24 -8.85 5.07
N TYR A 7 2.97 -8.91 4.70
CA TYR A 7 2.19 -7.72 4.33
C TYR A 7 2.00 -6.78 5.51
N GLU A 8 1.75 -7.32 6.71
CA GLU A 8 1.62 -6.53 7.93
C GLU A 8 2.92 -5.80 8.29
N LEU A 9 4.06 -6.51 8.26
CA LEU A 9 5.38 -5.92 8.48
C LEU A 9 5.74 -4.83 7.45
N ARG A 10 5.24 -4.97 6.22
CA ARG A 10 5.49 -4.02 5.14
C ARG A 10 4.49 -2.87 5.11
N GLY A 11 3.46 -2.86 5.95
CA GLY A 11 2.39 -1.86 5.94
C GLY A 11 1.55 -1.92 4.67
N TRP A 12 1.30 -3.14 4.19
CA TRP A 12 0.48 -3.43 3.02
C TRP A 12 -0.86 -4.00 3.46
N ASP A 13 -1.90 -3.74 2.69
CA ASP A 13 -3.21 -4.33 2.91
C ASP A 13 -3.17 -5.84 2.63
N LYS A 14 -3.53 -6.65 3.63
CA LYS A 14 -3.49 -8.12 3.56
C LYS A 14 -4.48 -8.69 2.54
N THR A 15 -5.58 -7.97 2.28
CA THR A 15 -6.67 -8.42 1.40
C THR A 15 -6.31 -8.26 -0.08
N THR A 16 -5.67 -7.15 -0.43
CA THR A 16 -5.37 -6.76 -1.82
C THR A 16 -3.88 -6.90 -2.15
N GLY A 17 -3.02 -7.05 -1.15
CA GLY A 17 -1.57 -7.06 -1.29
C GLY A 17 -0.97 -5.71 -1.68
N ARG A 18 -1.73 -4.62 -1.58
CA ARG A 18 -1.30 -3.28 -2.02
C ARG A 18 -0.65 -2.50 -0.89
N PRO A 19 0.40 -1.70 -1.16
CA PRO A 19 0.93 -0.77 -0.16
C PRO A 19 -0.12 0.26 0.27
N MET A 20 -0.13 0.60 1.55
CA MET A 20 -0.90 1.76 2.02
C MET A 20 -0.30 3.07 1.51
N LYS A 21 -1.12 4.12 1.45
CA LYS A 21 -0.70 5.49 1.09
C LYS A 21 0.58 5.91 1.81
N ALA A 22 0.65 5.68 3.12
CA ALA A 22 1.80 6.05 3.95
C ALA A 22 3.12 5.42 3.46
N LYS A 23 3.11 4.17 2.98
CA LYS A 23 4.32 3.55 2.42
C LYS A 23 4.69 4.08 1.05
N LEU A 24 3.72 4.40 0.21
CA LEU A 24 4.02 5.04 -1.07
C LEU A 24 4.63 6.43 -0.84
N GLU A 25 4.11 7.20 0.10
CA GLU A 25 4.67 8.51 0.48
C GLU A 25 6.08 8.41 1.07
N GLU A 26 6.35 7.42 1.93
CA GLU A 26 7.69 7.17 2.48
C GLU A 26 8.73 6.85 1.39
N PHE A 27 8.30 6.22 0.29
CA PHE A 27 9.16 5.94 -0.86
C PHE A 27 9.21 7.08 -1.89
N GLY A 28 8.59 8.23 -1.62
CA GLY A 28 8.54 9.36 -2.54
C GLY A 28 7.59 9.17 -3.73
N LEU A 29 6.67 8.21 -3.63
CA LEU A 29 5.66 7.85 -4.66
C LEU A 29 4.29 8.47 -4.35
N ALA A 30 4.28 9.72 -3.85
CA ALA A 30 3.03 10.39 -3.47
C ALA A 30 2.08 10.58 -4.66
N ASP A 31 2.60 10.83 -5.86
CA ASP A 31 1.87 10.95 -7.12
C ASP A 31 1.18 9.63 -7.54
N VAL A 32 1.87 8.51 -7.33
CA VAL A 32 1.31 7.17 -7.52
C VAL A 32 0.19 6.92 -6.50
N ALA A 33 0.41 7.29 -5.24
CA ALA A 33 -0.59 7.13 -4.19
C ALA A 33 -1.89 7.89 -4.53
N GLU A 34 -1.79 9.15 -4.97
CA GLU A 34 -2.95 9.93 -5.40
C GLU A 34 -3.69 9.28 -6.57
N THR A 35 -2.96 8.74 -7.55
CA THR A 35 -3.56 8.07 -8.71
C THR A 35 -4.32 6.82 -8.28
N LEU A 36 -3.72 6.01 -7.40
CA LEU A 36 -4.35 4.79 -6.88
C LEU A 36 -5.60 5.10 -6.03
N ILE A 37 -5.59 6.19 -5.27
CA ILE A 37 -6.77 6.68 -4.52
C ILE A 37 -7.88 7.12 -5.49
N LYS A 38 -7.54 7.89 -6.54
CA LYS A 38 -8.52 8.31 -7.56
C LYS A 38 -9.16 7.12 -8.29
N LEU A 39 -8.41 6.03 -8.45
CA LEU A 39 -8.91 4.78 -9.04
C LEU A 39 -9.66 3.89 -8.03
N GLY A 40 -9.75 4.28 -6.75
CA GLY A 40 -10.39 3.50 -5.69
C GLY A 40 -9.65 2.21 -5.34
N LEU A 41 -8.34 2.14 -5.64
CA LEU A 41 -7.52 0.94 -5.46
C LEU A 41 -6.87 0.85 -4.09
N ILE A 42 -6.61 1.99 -3.45
CA ILE A 42 -6.07 2.11 -2.08
C ILE A 42 -6.77 3.28 -1.36
N GLN A 43 -6.52 3.41 -0.06
CA GLN A 43 -7.03 4.48 0.81
C GLN A 43 -5.86 5.25 1.45
#